data_AF-A0A8J2K166-F1
#
_entry.id   AF-A0A8J2K166-F1
#
_cell.length_a   1.000
_cell.length_b   1.000
_cell.length_c   1.000
_cell.angle_alpha   90.00
_cell.angle_beta   90.00
_cell.angle_gamma   90.00
#
_symmetry.space_group_name_H-M   'P 1'
#
loop_
_entity.id
_entity.type
_entity.pdbx_description
1 polymer ?
#
loop_
_entity_poly.entity_id
_entity_poly.type
_entity_poly.pdbx_seq_one_letter_code
_entity_poly.pdbx_strand_id
1 'polypeptide(L)'
;MAHERIFKLKDSKGNLVYKRLSQFWAPFFGFAFWKTDKSFTISNHLRKYDYEDVILPKPSDESSLKEVMAQLLTLPWRPNRSHWEVLLVSKYNWELGPNTCDCHSLVICRLDHSIADAISFIGMFRVLFQTPFAINRPVRNVKQILLWDICKLMYLFPYAVAKQIPVMLRGRYLNKREPMKPYVYDATERIPVSMVKKIKDKHQVDYASVIHSAINGGICKTLETLKKHPQNA
;
A
#
# COMPACT_ATOMS: atom_id res chain seq x y z
N MET A 1 7.97 -12.38 20.66
CA MET A 1 9.38 -12.10 20.30
C MET A 1 9.58 -11.21 19.06
N ALA A 2 9.29 -11.62 17.81
CA ALA A 2 9.54 -10.74 16.64
C ALA A 2 8.57 -9.54 16.54
N HIS A 3 7.27 -9.76 16.77
CA HIS A 3 6.27 -8.70 16.71
C HIS A 3 6.47 -7.61 17.77
N GLU A 4 6.88 -8.00 18.99
CA GLU A 4 7.17 -7.05 20.07
C GLU A 4 8.25 -6.05 19.69
N ARG A 5 9.20 -6.43 18.83
CA ARG A 5 10.25 -5.52 18.37
C ARG A 5 9.68 -4.36 17.57
N ILE A 6 8.72 -4.62 16.68
CA ILE A 6 8.07 -3.56 15.88
C ILE A 6 7.31 -2.60 16.80
N PHE A 7 6.49 -3.14 17.71
CA PHE A 7 5.61 -2.32 18.55
C PHE A 7 6.33 -1.62 19.71
N LYS A 8 7.50 -2.12 20.14
CA LYS A 8 8.33 -1.50 21.17
C LYS A 8 9.47 -0.65 20.59
N LEU A 9 9.66 -0.62 19.28
CA LEU A 9 10.74 0.16 18.67
C LEU A 9 10.53 1.65 18.92
N LYS A 10 11.49 2.26 19.62
CA LYS A 10 11.53 3.69 19.92
C LYS A 10 12.59 4.40 19.09
N ASP A 11 12.32 5.63 18.71
CA ASP A 11 13.30 6.53 18.12
C ASP A 11 14.28 7.08 19.18
N SER A 12 15.26 7.87 18.77
CA SER A 12 16.23 8.50 19.69
C SER A 12 15.60 9.46 20.71
N LYS A 13 14.33 9.85 20.50
CA LYS A 13 13.55 10.71 21.39
C LYS A 13 12.58 9.90 22.28
N GLY A 14 12.61 8.57 22.20
CA GLY A 14 11.75 7.68 22.99
C GLY A 14 10.34 7.46 22.42
N ASN A 15 10.01 8.00 21.24
CA ASN A 15 8.71 7.83 20.61
C ASN A 15 8.61 6.52 19.83
N LEU A 16 7.43 5.89 19.83
CA LEU A 16 7.18 4.70 19.02
C LEU A 16 7.31 5.01 17.52
N VAL A 17 8.18 4.27 16.83
CA VAL A 17 8.42 4.41 15.39
C VAL A 17 7.18 4.05 14.58
N TYR A 18 6.50 2.95 14.95
CA TYR A 18 5.36 2.40 14.21
C TYR A 18 4.01 2.62 14.91
N LYS A 19 3.79 3.80 15.49
CA LYS A 19 2.53 4.11 16.21
C LYS A 19 1.26 3.93 15.37
N ARG A 20 1.36 4.08 14.04
CA ARG A 20 0.19 4.01 13.14
C ARG A 20 -0.39 2.60 13.00
N LEU A 21 0.40 1.56 13.31
CA LEU A 21 -0.09 0.17 13.30
C LEU A 21 -1.13 -0.10 14.40
N SER A 22 -1.20 0.75 15.43
CA SER A 22 -2.23 0.67 16.48
C SER A 22 -3.22 1.85 16.38
N GLN A 23 -3.34 2.46 15.19
CA GLN A 23 -4.24 3.58 14.94
C GLN A 23 -5.10 3.30 13.71
N PHE A 24 -6.26 3.93 13.66
CA PHE A 24 -7.17 3.92 12.52
C PHE A 24 -7.63 5.34 12.22
N TRP A 25 -8.10 5.59 11.00
CA TRP A 25 -8.69 6.87 10.68
C TRP A 25 -10.16 6.90 11.13
N ALA A 26 -10.55 7.97 11.79
CA ALA A 26 -11.92 8.23 12.19
C ALA A 26 -12.39 9.55 11.56
N PRO A 27 -13.56 9.59 10.92
CA PRO A 27 -14.12 10.84 10.42
C PRO A 27 -14.58 11.70 11.60
N PHE A 28 -14.22 12.98 11.58
CA PHE A 28 -14.66 13.98 12.56
C PHE A 28 -14.87 15.31 11.83
N PHE A 29 -16.12 15.81 11.85
CA PHE A 29 -16.54 17.03 11.12
C PHE A 29 -16.10 17.10 9.65
N GLY A 30 -16.03 15.96 8.96
CA GLY A 30 -15.66 15.91 7.53
C GLY A 30 -14.16 15.79 7.26
N PHE A 31 -13.33 15.80 8.30
CA PHE A 31 -11.91 15.52 8.23
C PHE A 31 -11.61 14.12 8.77
N ALA A 32 -10.48 13.52 8.37
CA ALA A 32 -10.03 12.23 8.87
C ALA A 32 -8.91 12.44 9.91
N PHE A 33 -9.07 11.85 11.09
CA PHE A 33 -8.09 11.93 12.16
C PHE A 33 -7.63 10.54 12.59
N TRP A 34 -6.36 10.42 12.98
CA TRP A 34 -5.84 9.21 13.58
C TRP A 34 -6.38 9.05 15.01
N LYS A 35 -7.04 7.92 15.26
CA LYS A 35 -7.52 7.52 16.57
C LYS A 35 -6.82 6.24 17.00
N THR A 36 -6.42 6.17 18.26
CA THR A 36 -5.83 4.97 18.83
C THR A 36 -6.86 3.86 18.92
N ASP A 37 -6.50 2.68 18.42
CA ASP A 37 -7.27 1.46 18.59
C ASP A 37 -7.15 0.99 20.05
N LYS A 38 -8.24 1.11 20.81
CA LYS A 38 -8.27 0.77 22.24
C LYS A 38 -8.28 -0.74 22.49
N SER A 39 -8.74 -1.54 21.52
CA SER A 39 -8.81 -3.00 21.61
C SER A 39 -7.75 -3.65 20.71
N PHE A 40 -6.65 -2.92 20.48
CA PHE A 40 -5.54 -3.38 19.67
C PHE A 40 -4.90 -4.62 20.29
N THR A 41 -5.02 -5.74 19.58
CA THR A 41 -4.35 -7.00 19.89
C THR A 41 -3.82 -7.57 18.59
N ILE A 42 -2.57 -8.03 18.56
CA ILE A 42 -1.99 -8.54 17.30
C ILE A 42 -2.80 -9.69 16.70
N SER A 43 -3.38 -10.55 17.53
CA SER A 43 -4.24 -11.67 17.11
C SER A 43 -5.47 -11.21 16.32
N ASN A 44 -5.91 -9.97 16.50
CA ASN A 44 -7.03 -9.39 15.75
C ASN A 44 -6.67 -9.02 14.30
N HIS A 45 -5.38 -9.00 13.98
CA HIS A 45 -4.82 -8.66 12.67
C HIS A 45 -4.12 -9.85 12.00
N LEU A 46 -3.85 -10.93 12.74
CA LEU A 46 -3.31 -12.17 12.21
C LEU A 46 -4.44 -13.16 11.95
N ARG A 47 -4.62 -13.55 10.68
CA ARG A 47 -5.57 -14.58 10.28
C ARG A 47 -4.79 -15.76 9.75
N LYS A 48 -5.07 -16.96 10.25
CA LYS A 48 -4.68 -18.17 9.53
C LYS A 48 -5.66 -18.34 8.38
N TYR A 49 -5.14 -18.65 7.19
CA TYR A 49 -5.99 -19.01 6.08
C TYR A 49 -6.70 -20.30 6.43
N ASP A 50 -8.03 -20.24 6.46
CA ASP A 50 -8.85 -21.44 6.57
C ASP A 50 -9.24 -21.86 5.17
N TYR A 51 -8.92 -23.11 4.80
CA TYR A 51 -9.28 -23.65 3.49
C TYR A 51 -10.78 -23.89 3.36
N GLU A 52 -11.51 -23.86 4.47
CA GLU A 52 -12.96 -23.97 4.54
C GLU A 52 -13.66 -22.59 4.52
N ASP A 53 -12.91 -21.48 4.49
CA ASP A 53 -13.49 -20.14 4.35
C ASP A 53 -14.13 -20.00 2.96
N VAL A 54 -15.46 -20.11 2.90
CA VAL A 54 -16.28 -20.09 1.67
C VAL A 54 -16.03 -18.83 0.82
N ILE A 55 -15.48 -17.78 1.44
CA ILE A 55 -15.28 -16.48 0.79
C ILE A 55 -14.02 -16.47 -0.07
N LEU A 56 -12.97 -17.25 0.23
CA LEU A 56 -11.67 -17.15 -0.44
C LEU A 56 -11.28 -18.48 -1.13
N PRO A 57 -10.86 -18.46 -2.42
CA PRO A 57 -10.47 -19.66 -3.13
C PRO A 57 -9.13 -20.20 -2.62
N LYS A 58 -8.99 -21.53 -2.54
CA LYS A 58 -7.72 -22.14 -2.12
C LYS A 58 -6.60 -21.72 -3.08
N PRO A 59 -5.52 -21.06 -2.61
CA PRO A 59 -4.44 -20.64 -3.48
C PRO A 59 -3.55 -21.85 -3.77
N SER A 60 -3.78 -22.51 -4.91
CA SER A 60 -3.00 -23.66 -5.40
C SER A 60 -1.92 -23.25 -6.40
N ASP A 61 -2.12 -22.14 -7.09
CA ASP A 61 -1.30 -21.66 -8.20
C ASP A 61 -1.25 -20.12 -8.20
N GLU A 62 -0.53 -19.53 -9.15
CA GLU A 62 -0.44 -18.06 -9.22
C GLU A 62 -1.78 -17.41 -9.58
N SER A 63 -2.61 -18.06 -10.40
CA SER A 63 -3.91 -17.51 -10.80
C SER A 63 -4.88 -17.46 -9.62
N SER A 64 -5.03 -18.58 -8.89
CA SER A 64 -5.85 -18.58 -7.67
C SER A 64 -5.32 -17.64 -6.59
N LEU A 65 -4.00 -17.47 -6.48
CA LEU A 65 -3.42 -16.46 -5.58
C LEU A 65 -3.82 -15.04 -5.97
N LYS A 66 -3.80 -14.70 -7.26
CA LYS A 66 -4.29 -13.40 -7.75
C LYS A 66 -5.76 -13.19 -7.41
N GLU A 67 -6.57 -14.23 -7.52
CA GLU A 67 -7.99 -14.18 -7.13
C GLU A 67 -8.17 -13.96 -5.62
N VAL A 68 -7.44 -14.69 -4.77
CA VAL A 68 -7.42 -14.45 -3.32
C VAL A 68 -7.05 -13.00 -3.02
N MET A 69 -6.00 -12.48 -3.67
CA MET A 69 -5.58 -11.08 -3.48
C MET A 69 -6.68 -10.09 -3.92
N ALA A 70 -7.32 -10.33 -5.07
CA ALA A 70 -8.40 -9.50 -5.58
C ALA A 70 -9.58 -9.46 -4.60
N GLN A 71 -10.01 -10.61 -4.09
CA GLN A 71 -11.10 -10.71 -3.12
C GLN A 71 -10.73 -10.09 -1.77
N LEU A 72 -9.50 -10.30 -1.29
CA LEU A 72 -9.03 -9.63 -0.08
C LEU A 72 -9.10 -8.11 -0.22
N LEU A 73 -8.75 -7.55 -1.39
CA LEU A 73 -8.82 -6.11 -1.61
C LEU A 73 -10.24 -5.55 -1.57
N THR A 74 -11.26 -6.33 -1.95
CA THR A 74 -12.67 -5.90 -1.93
C THR A 74 -13.32 -5.95 -0.55
N LEU A 75 -12.79 -6.76 0.38
CA LEU A 75 -13.37 -6.90 1.72
C LEU A 75 -13.36 -5.57 2.49
N PRO A 76 -14.43 -5.14 3.13
CA PRO A 76 -14.40 -3.92 3.94
C PRO A 76 -13.48 -4.06 5.15
N TRP A 77 -12.83 -2.97 5.55
CA TRP A 77 -12.10 -2.92 6.82
C TRP A 77 -13.05 -3.03 8.01
N ARG A 78 -12.58 -3.68 9.09
CA ARG A 78 -13.37 -3.77 10.33
C ARG A 78 -13.47 -2.37 10.96
N PRO A 79 -14.68 -1.94 11.37
CA PRO A 79 -14.85 -0.62 11.96
C PRO A 79 -14.08 -0.50 13.28
N ASN A 80 -13.56 0.70 13.56
CA ASN A 80 -12.84 1.04 14.78
C ASN A 80 -11.58 0.18 15.06
N ARG A 81 -10.93 -0.32 14.01
CA ARG A 81 -9.71 -1.12 14.10
C ARG A 81 -8.65 -0.60 13.14
N SER A 82 -7.37 -0.79 13.45
CA SER A 82 -6.30 -0.43 12.50
C SER A 82 -6.44 -1.17 11.15
N HIS A 83 -6.29 -0.46 10.04
CA HIS A 83 -6.56 -0.99 8.69
C HIS A 83 -5.37 -1.75 8.11
N TRP A 84 -5.01 -2.85 8.74
CA TRP A 84 -4.07 -3.82 8.20
C TRP A 84 -4.40 -5.22 8.72
N GLU A 85 -4.04 -6.23 7.94
CA GLU A 85 -4.14 -7.64 8.34
C GLU A 85 -3.04 -8.44 7.66
N VAL A 86 -2.66 -9.54 8.29
CA VAL A 86 -1.71 -10.53 7.77
C VAL A 86 -2.41 -11.87 7.74
N LEU A 87 -2.44 -12.47 6.56
CA LEU A 87 -3.05 -13.75 6.28
C LEU A 87 -1.94 -14.79 6.07
N LEU A 88 -1.94 -15.83 6.90
CA LEU A 88 -0.95 -16.89 6.90
C LEU A 88 -1.53 -18.12 6.22
N VAL A 89 -1.05 -18.42 5.02
CA VAL A 89 -1.39 -19.62 4.26
C VAL A 89 -0.31 -20.67 4.55
N SER A 90 -0.67 -21.69 5.31
CA SER A 90 0.24 -22.83 5.57
C SER A 90 0.32 -23.74 4.34
N LYS A 91 1.33 -24.60 4.21
CA LYS A 91 1.39 -25.67 3.18
C LYS A 91 1.05 -25.18 1.76
N TYR A 92 1.52 -23.99 1.41
CA TYR A 92 1.33 -23.45 0.07
C TYR A 92 2.23 -24.23 -0.89
N ASN A 93 1.62 -24.92 -1.86
CA ASN A 93 2.35 -25.66 -2.87
C ASN A 93 2.69 -24.71 -4.02
N TRP A 94 3.80 -24.00 -3.90
CA TRP A 94 4.33 -23.24 -5.01
C TRP A 94 4.94 -24.25 -5.99
N GLU A 95 4.35 -24.45 -7.16
CA GLU A 95 4.89 -25.34 -8.20
C GLU A 95 6.32 -24.89 -8.59
N LEU A 96 7.33 -25.41 -7.87
CA LEU A 96 8.76 -25.33 -8.18
C LEU A 96 9.23 -26.72 -8.60
N GLY A 97 8.60 -27.24 -9.65
CA GLY A 97 9.00 -28.50 -10.29
C GLY A 97 8.71 -29.77 -9.47
N PRO A 98 8.80 -30.94 -10.11
CA PRO A 98 8.34 -32.22 -9.55
C PRO A 98 9.15 -32.77 -8.36
N ASN A 99 10.15 -32.05 -7.81
CA ASN A 99 11.15 -32.64 -6.92
C ASN A 99 11.41 -31.90 -5.59
N THR A 100 10.64 -30.88 -5.21
CA THR A 100 10.81 -30.22 -3.89
C THR A 100 9.64 -30.54 -2.98
N CYS A 101 9.83 -31.48 -2.04
CA CYS A 101 8.92 -31.79 -0.94
C CYS A 101 8.87 -30.70 0.16
N ASP A 102 9.11 -29.44 -0.21
CA ASP A 102 9.20 -28.35 0.76
C ASP A 102 7.82 -27.75 1.00
N CYS A 103 7.29 -27.94 2.21
CA CYS A 103 6.09 -27.25 2.67
C CYS A 103 6.39 -25.75 2.84
N HIS A 104 6.08 -24.95 1.82
CA HIS A 104 6.19 -23.50 1.93
C HIS A 104 5.01 -22.90 2.72
N SER A 105 5.25 -21.75 3.34
CA SER A 105 4.19 -20.92 3.94
C SER A 105 4.15 -19.59 3.20
N LEU A 106 2.96 -19.16 2.82
CA LEU A 106 2.73 -17.89 2.16
C LEU A 106 2.15 -16.89 3.17
N VAL A 107 2.70 -15.68 3.15
CA VAL A 107 2.25 -14.56 3.99
C VAL A 107 1.70 -13.48 3.08
N ILE A 108 0.39 -13.23 3.17
CA ILE A 108 -0.27 -12.16 2.43
C ILE A 108 -0.53 -11.02 3.40
N CYS A 109 0.07 -9.86 3.13
CA CYS A 109 -0.11 -8.67 3.94
C CYS A 109 -1.02 -7.69 3.19
N ARG A 110 -2.10 -7.28 3.85
CA ARG A 110 -3.04 -6.29 3.33
C ARG A 110 -3.01 -5.08 4.25
N LEU A 111 -2.71 -3.90 3.72
CA LEU A 111 -2.59 -2.67 4.51
C LEU A 111 -3.19 -1.49 3.76
N ASP A 112 -3.80 -0.58 4.52
CA ASP A 112 -4.20 0.73 4.02
C ASP A 112 -2.97 1.63 3.84
N HIS A 113 -2.83 2.23 2.65
CA HIS A 113 -1.68 3.05 2.27
C HIS A 113 -1.54 4.32 3.15
N SER A 114 -2.57 4.73 3.89
CA SER A 114 -2.47 5.83 4.85
C SER A 114 -1.57 5.50 6.04
N ILE A 115 -1.43 4.23 6.39
CA ILE A 115 -0.62 3.77 7.54
C ILE A 115 0.87 3.98 7.24
N ALA A 116 1.32 3.48 6.10
CA ALA A 116 2.73 3.45 5.71
C ALA A 116 2.86 3.61 4.19
N ASP A 117 3.90 4.33 3.77
CA ASP A 117 4.37 4.26 2.39
C ASP A 117 5.23 3.00 2.17
N ALA A 118 5.53 2.70 0.91
CA ALA A 118 6.32 1.52 0.54
C ALA A 118 7.68 1.49 1.25
N ILE A 119 8.34 2.63 1.42
CA ILE A 119 9.64 2.74 2.11
C ILE A 119 9.52 2.39 3.59
N SER A 120 8.48 2.91 4.26
CA SER A 120 8.19 2.63 5.66
C SER A 120 7.88 1.14 5.86
N PHE A 121 7.21 0.51 4.90
CA PHE A 121 6.89 -0.91 4.92
C PHE A 121 8.14 -1.79 4.77
N ILE A 122 9.03 -1.46 3.82
CA ILE A 122 10.34 -2.13 3.70
C ILE A 122 11.14 -1.96 4.99
N GLY A 123 11.15 -0.76 5.57
CA GLY A 123 11.78 -0.50 6.86
C GLY A 123 11.20 -1.35 8.00
N MET A 124 9.88 -1.54 8.02
CA MET A 124 9.21 -2.40 9.00
C MET A 124 9.62 -3.87 8.85
N PHE A 125 9.64 -4.40 7.63
CA PHE A 125 10.11 -5.77 7.39
C PHE A 125 11.58 -5.96 7.73
N ARG A 126 12.42 -4.95 7.51
CA ARG A 126 13.81 -4.98 7.96
C ARG A 126 13.91 -5.21 9.47
N VAL A 127 13.11 -4.50 10.26
CA VAL A 127 13.06 -4.67 11.72
C VAL A 127 12.54 -6.06 12.08
N LEU A 128 11.55 -6.57 11.34
CA LEU A 128 10.97 -7.90 11.56
C LEU A 128 11.98 -9.02 11.30
N PHE A 129 12.69 -8.95 10.18
CA PHE A 129 13.60 -9.99 9.69
C PHE A 129 15.07 -9.78 10.09
N GLN A 130 15.39 -8.72 10.83
CA GLN A 130 16.74 -8.36 11.25
C GLN A 130 17.75 -8.22 10.09
N THR A 131 17.29 -7.82 8.91
CA THR A 131 18.17 -7.71 7.75
C THR A 131 19.02 -6.42 7.80
N PRO A 132 20.33 -6.49 7.54
CA PRO A 132 21.19 -5.30 7.53
C PRO A 132 21.05 -4.56 6.18
N PHE A 133 20.02 -3.74 6.02
CA PHE A 133 19.87 -2.89 4.82
C PHE A 133 19.76 -1.40 5.19
N ALA A 134 20.81 -0.61 4.98
CA ALA A 134 20.80 0.81 5.27
C ALA A 134 19.87 1.58 4.31
N ILE A 135 18.66 1.90 4.77
CA ILE A 135 17.81 2.88 4.09
C ILE A 135 18.28 4.25 4.57
N ASN A 136 19.02 4.95 3.71
CA ASN A 136 19.30 6.36 3.90
C ASN A 136 17.96 7.10 3.87
N ARG A 137 17.44 7.44 5.05
CA ARG A 137 16.27 8.31 5.12
C ARG A 137 16.68 9.63 4.47
N PRO A 138 15.88 10.18 3.55
CA PRO A 138 16.15 11.53 3.07
C PRO A 138 16.15 12.43 4.28
N VAL A 139 17.30 13.08 4.54
CA VAL A 139 17.40 14.08 5.59
C VAL A 139 16.40 15.16 5.20
N ARG A 140 15.31 15.29 5.96
CA ARG A 140 14.41 16.43 5.77
C ARG A 140 15.24 17.65 6.10
N ASN A 141 15.69 18.35 5.07
CA ASN A 141 16.14 19.73 5.20
C ASN A 141 14.90 20.54 5.56
N VAL A 142 14.58 20.56 6.85
CA VAL A 142 13.63 21.52 7.42
C VAL A 142 14.34 22.87 7.30
N LYS A 143 14.17 23.52 6.14
CA LYS A 143 14.52 24.93 6.02
C LYS A 143 13.81 25.65 7.15
N GLN A 144 14.55 26.45 7.91
CA GLN A 144 13.95 27.28 8.95
C GLN A 144 12.83 28.07 8.29
N ILE A 145 11.60 27.82 8.74
CA ILE A 145 10.42 28.55 8.28
C ILE A 145 10.66 30.00 8.71
N LEU A 146 10.81 30.91 7.75
CA LEU A 146 11.03 32.32 8.05
C LEU A 146 9.73 32.92 8.60
N LEU A 147 9.85 33.94 9.45
CA LEU A 147 8.70 34.67 9.98
C LEU A 147 7.74 35.15 8.86
N TRP A 148 8.31 35.50 7.69
CA TRP A 148 7.57 35.85 6.48
C TRP A 148 6.68 34.72 5.95
N ASP A 149 7.11 33.47 6.04
CA ASP A 149 6.30 32.31 5.63
C ASP A 149 5.13 32.10 6.59
N ILE A 150 5.33 32.37 7.88
CA ILE A 150 4.24 32.35 8.89
C ILE A 150 3.23 33.47 8.62
N CYS A 151 3.69 34.70 8.34
CA CYS A 151 2.80 35.81 7.99
C CYS A 151 2.01 35.53 6.70
N LYS A 152 2.67 35.00 5.66
CA LYS A 152 2.00 34.56 4.43
C LYS A 152 0.99 33.46 4.71
N LEU A 153 1.32 32.49 5.56
CA LEU A 153 0.40 31.44 5.96
C LEU A 153 -0.83 32.04 6.65
N MET A 154 -0.66 32.94 7.62
CA MET A 154 -1.79 33.57 8.32
C MET A 154 -2.67 34.41 7.39
N TYR A 155 -2.09 35.10 6.41
CA TYR A 155 -2.86 35.87 5.43
C TYR A 155 -3.59 34.99 4.40
N LEU A 156 -2.91 33.95 3.90
CA LEU A 156 -3.46 33.07 2.86
C LEU A 156 -4.37 31.97 3.42
N PHE A 157 -4.24 31.61 4.70
CA PHE A 157 -5.01 30.53 5.32
C PHE A 157 -6.52 30.80 5.32
N PRO A 158 -7.03 31.97 5.75
CA PRO A 158 -8.46 32.26 5.68
C PRO A 158 -9.01 32.19 4.25
N TYR A 159 -8.26 32.70 3.28
CA TYR A 159 -8.63 32.63 1.86
C TYR A 159 -8.64 31.19 1.34
N ALA A 160 -7.62 30.39 1.67
CA ALA A 160 -7.55 28.98 1.29
C ALA A 160 -8.69 28.16 1.91
N VAL A 161 -8.99 28.39 3.19
CA VAL A 161 -10.13 27.77 3.89
C VAL A 161 -11.45 28.18 3.25
N ALA A 162 -11.67 29.47 3.02
CA ALA A 162 -12.88 29.98 2.37
C ALA A 162 -13.07 29.39 0.97
N LYS A 163 -11.99 29.21 0.21
CA LYS A 163 -12.02 28.57 -1.11
C LYS A 163 -12.32 27.06 -1.04
N GLN A 164 -11.90 26.38 0.03
CA GLN A 164 -12.18 24.95 0.20
C GLN A 164 -13.55 24.64 0.80
N ILE A 165 -14.15 25.54 1.59
CA ILE A 165 -15.48 25.33 2.19
C ILE A 165 -16.54 24.93 1.14
N PRO A 166 -16.68 25.62 -0.01
CA PRO A 166 -17.62 25.22 -1.06
C PRO A 166 -17.32 23.83 -1.62
N VAL A 167 -16.04 23.46 -1.79
CA VAL A 167 -15.64 22.13 -2.27
C VAL A 167 -16.00 21.04 -1.25
N MET A 168 -15.76 21.30 0.04
CA MET A 168 -16.13 20.39 1.14
C MET A 168 -17.64 20.21 1.27
N LEU A 169 -18.41 21.30 1.16
CA LEU A 169 -19.87 21.27 1.21
C LEU A 169 -20.44 20.58 -0.05
N ARG A 170 -19.91 20.89 -1.23
CA ARG A 170 -20.33 20.27 -2.50
C ARG A 170 -20.06 18.77 -2.52
N GLY A 171 -18.92 18.32 -2.01
CA GLY A 171 -18.58 16.90 -1.89
C GLY A 171 -19.47 16.11 -0.93
N ARG A 172 -20.10 16.76 0.07
CA ARG A 172 -21.06 16.12 0.98
C ARG A 172 -22.47 15.98 0.41
N TYR A 173 -22.93 16.96 -0.37
CA TYR A 173 -24.33 17.02 -0.82
C TYR A 173 -24.56 16.57 -2.27
N LEU A 174 -23.56 16.69 -3.16
CA LEU A 174 -23.71 16.33 -4.58
C LEU A 174 -23.11 14.98 -4.98
N ASN A 175 -22.18 14.44 -4.21
CA ASN A 175 -21.73 13.07 -4.41
C ASN A 175 -22.74 12.12 -3.75
N LYS A 176 -23.86 11.85 -4.44
CA LYS A 176 -24.43 10.50 -4.36
C LYS A 176 -23.25 9.59 -4.64
N ARG A 177 -22.81 8.81 -3.64
CA ARG A 177 -21.71 7.86 -3.82
C ARG A 177 -22.14 6.99 -5.00
N GLU A 178 -21.57 7.24 -6.18
CA GLU A 178 -21.69 6.29 -7.26
C GLU A 178 -21.28 4.94 -6.69
N PRO A 179 -22.03 3.86 -6.96
CA PRO A 179 -21.65 2.55 -6.48
C PRO A 179 -20.18 2.36 -6.87
N MET A 180 -19.37 2.08 -5.86
CA MET A 180 -17.93 1.98 -6.01
C MET A 180 -17.69 0.99 -7.15
N LYS A 181 -17.11 1.46 -8.25
CA LYS A 181 -16.80 0.58 -9.39
C LYS A 181 -16.04 -0.63 -8.84
N PRO A 182 -16.33 -1.86 -9.29
CA PRO A 182 -15.65 -3.04 -8.80
C PRO A 182 -14.15 -2.80 -8.87
N TYR A 183 -13.44 -3.11 -7.78
CA TYR A 183 -11.99 -2.99 -7.76
C TYR A 183 -11.44 -3.91 -8.84
N VAL A 184 -10.85 -3.31 -9.88
CA VAL A 184 -10.13 -4.07 -10.91
C VAL A 184 -8.75 -4.33 -10.33
N TYR A 185 -8.53 -5.56 -9.88
CA TYR A 185 -7.18 -6.04 -9.63
C TYR A 185 -6.60 -6.47 -10.96
N ASP A 186 -5.47 -5.87 -11.33
CA ASP A 186 -4.70 -6.28 -12.50
C ASP A 186 -3.23 -6.39 -12.08
N ALA A 187 -2.54 -7.37 -12.66
CA ALA A 187 -1.16 -7.68 -12.36
C ALA A 187 -0.43 -7.98 -13.66
N THR A 188 0.70 -7.31 -13.85
CA THR A 188 1.54 -7.55 -15.02
C THR A 188 2.12 -8.97 -14.98
N GLU A 189 2.44 -9.50 -16.15
CA GLU A 189 3.31 -10.67 -16.24
C GLU A 189 4.65 -10.42 -15.57
N ARG A 190 5.35 -11.49 -15.20
CA ARG A 190 6.67 -11.40 -14.58
C ARG A 190 7.66 -10.84 -15.58
N ILE A 191 8.16 -9.64 -15.31
CA ILE A 191 9.23 -9.03 -16.08
C ILE A 191 10.57 -9.41 -15.44
N PRO A 192 11.47 -10.14 -16.14
CA PRO A 192 12.76 -10.52 -15.58
C PRO A 192 13.61 -9.29 -15.26
N VAL A 193 14.08 -9.19 -14.02
CA VAL A 193 14.93 -8.07 -13.58
C VAL A 193 16.24 -7.99 -14.39
N SER A 194 16.76 -9.13 -14.83
CA SER A 194 17.95 -9.22 -15.69
C SER A 194 17.74 -8.51 -17.04
N MET A 195 16.55 -8.59 -17.61
CA MET A 195 16.19 -7.91 -18.85
C MET A 195 16.22 -6.40 -18.67
N VAL A 196 15.58 -5.90 -17.60
CA VAL A 196 15.54 -4.46 -17.31
C VAL A 196 16.95 -3.91 -17.06
N LYS A 197 17.77 -4.65 -16.30
CA LYS A 197 19.19 -4.32 -16.07
C LYS A 197 19.98 -4.26 -17.38
N LYS A 198 19.81 -5.24 -18.28
CA LYS A 198 20.50 -5.26 -19.57
C LYS A 198 20.15 -4.03 -20.43
N ILE A 199 18.88 -3.61 -20.46
CA ILE A 199 18.45 -2.40 -21.19
C ILE A 199 19.03 -1.15 -20.54
N LYS A 200 18.93 -1.05 -19.21
CA LYS A 200 19.50 0.03 -18.41
C LYS A 200 20.98 0.22 -18.73
N ASP A 201 21.78 -0.84 -18.65
CA ASP A 201 23.23 -0.78 -18.84
C ASP A 201 23.59 -0.50 -20.30
N LYS A 202 22.84 -1.06 -21.27
CA LYS A 202 23.01 -0.77 -22.71
C LYS A 202 22.79 0.70 -23.06
N HIS A 203 21.80 1.35 -22.44
CA HIS A 203 21.42 2.73 -22.74
C HIS A 203 21.98 3.75 -21.74
N GLN A 204 22.73 3.31 -20.73
CA GLN A 204 23.30 4.14 -19.66
C GLN A 204 22.25 5.04 -18.94
N VAL A 205 21.04 4.51 -18.76
CA VAL A 205 19.95 5.19 -18.04
C VAL A 205 19.77 4.59 -16.65
N ASP A 206 18.95 5.21 -15.80
CA ASP A 206 18.57 4.58 -14.52
C ASP A 206 17.50 3.50 -14.71
N TYR A 207 17.39 2.60 -13.72
CA TYR A 207 16.44 1.47 -13.78
C TYR A 207 14.99 1.95 -13.86
N ALA A 208 14.64 3.03 -13.15
CA ALA A 208 13.27 3.54 -13.11
C ALA A 208 12.89 4.15 -14.47
N SER A 209 13.81 4.85 -15.14
CA SER A 209 13.61 5.36 -16.50
C SER A 209 13.25 4.25 -17.49
N VAL A 210 13.90 3.09 -17.44
CA VAL A 210 13.56 1.95 -18.30
C VAL A 210 12.11 1.50 -18.08
N ILE A 211 11.70 1.36 -16.82
CA ILE A 211 10.33 0.96 -16.45
C ILE A 211 9.32 2.03 -16.90
N HIS A 212 9.59 3.31 -16.65
CA HIS A 212 8.73 4.42 -17.08
C HIS A 212 8.57 4.48 -18.59
N SER A 213 9.66 4.32 -19.34
CA SER A 213 9.62 4.28 -20.80
C SER A 213 8.80 3.09 -21.32
N ALA A 214 8.94 1.91 -20.71
CA ALA A 214 8.16 0.73 -21.09
C ALA A 214 6.65 0.93 -20.83
N ILE A 215 6.29 1.48 -19.67
CA ILE A 215 4.89 1.80 -19.32
C ILE A 215 4.32 2.83 -20.30
N ASN A 216 5.04 3.93 -20.53
CA ASN A 216 4.60 4.98 -21.44
C ASN A 216 4.42 4.45 -22.87
N GLY A 217 5.37 3.64 -23.36
CA GLY A 217 5.27 3.00 -24.67
C GLY A 217 4.06 2.07 -24.77
N GLY A 218 3.78 1.29 -23.72
CA GLY A 218 2.59 0.44 -23.64
C GLY A 218 1.29 1.25 -23.69
N ILE A 219 1.17 2.31 -22.88
CA ILE A 219 0.00 3.20 -22.85
C ILE A 219 -0.21 3.85 -24.23
N CYS A 220 0.83 4.42 -24.83
CA CYS A 220 0.74 5.05 -26.15
C CYS A 220 0.25 4.07 -27.20
N LYS A 221 0.81 2.85 -27.23
CA LYS A 221 0.40 1.81 -28.16
C LYS A 221 -1.08 1.42 -27.98
N THR A 222 -1.52 1.24 -26.73
CA THR A 222 -2.93 0.92 -26.44
C THR A 222 -3.87 2.04 -26.88
N LEU A 223 -3.52 3.30 -26.62
CA LEU A 223 -4.31 4.46 -27.06
C LEU A 223 -4.39 4.55 -28.58
N GLU A 224 -3.31 4.25 -29.29
CA GLU A 224 -3.31 4.18 -30.76
C GLU A 224 -4.21 3.05 -31.29
N THR A 225 -4.18 1.88 -30.65
CA THR A 225 -5.07 0.76 -31.00
C THR A 225 -6.54 1.11 -30.79
N LEU A 226 -6.89 1.74 -29.66
CA LEU A 226 -8.26 2.18 -29.38
C LEU A 226 -8.75 3.24 -30.38
N LYS A 227 -7.88 4.15 -30.80
CA LYS A 227 -8.22 5.12 -31.86
C LYS A 227 -8.50 4.46 -33.21
N LYS A 228 -7.78 3.39 -33.54
CA LYS A 228 -7.96 2.66 -34.81
C LYS A 228 -9.19 1.75 -34.78
N HIS A 229 -9.56 1.20 -33.62
CA HIS A 229 -10.66 0.26 -33.45
C HIS A 229 -11.60 0.68 -32.30
N PRO A 230 -12.41 1.73 -32.48
CA PRO A 230 -13.26 2.27 -31.42
C PRO A 230 -14.37 1.32 -30.95
N GLN A 231 -14.68 0.26 -31.71
CA GLN A 231 -15.67 -0.75 -31.32
C GLN A 231 -15.15 -1.77 -30.29
N ASN A 232 -13.85 -1.74 -29.97
CA ASN A 232 -13.21 -2.64 -28.99
C ASN A 232 -12.97 -1.96 -27.62
N ALA A 233 -13.52 -0.76 -27.41
CA ALA A 233 -13.42 0.02 -26.18
C ALA A 233 -14.67 -0.17 -25.30
#